data_AF-A0A1M4U8A7-F1
#
_entry.id   AF-A0A1M4U8A7-F1
#
_cell.length_a   1.000
_cell.length_b   1.000
_cell.length_c   1.000
_cell.angle_alpha   90.00
_cell.angle_beta   90.00
_cell.angle_gamma   90.00
#
_symmetry.space_group_name_H-M   'P 1'
#
loop_
_entity.id
_entity.type
_entity.pdbx_description
1 polymer ?
#
loop_
_entity_poly.entity_id
_entity_poly.type
_entity_poly.pdbx_seq_one_letter_code
_entity_poly.pdbx_strand_id
1 'polypeptide(L)'
;MAKQTSSIKAVGTVEKLNFYKEKGEYRARAKTGVDTERYLNDAAFANTRASSGRFGWSSILNSLVYRYVMPGCKSGTLSSLCMKKSFALVNEGISDEEVLRRLHSFLDSLHCLAISAEDFEQCLPALLREAEAREQDKQARRKKKKNEKITFIISEPPTEEDKELFMNESDDFDWQVVFAGEFPKDYEIPICFAGRIIDEFRGLKTVLKRPREKIRDEWVPME
;
A
#
# COMPACT_ATOMS: atom_id res chain seq x y z
N MET A 1 -18.82 -7.50 -18.94
CA MET A 1 -18.33 -6.50 -17.96
C MET A 1 -18.34 -5.14 -18.62
N ALA A 2 -18.58 -4.07 -17.86
CA ALA A 2 -18.62 -2.72 -18.40
C ALA A 2 -17.24 -2.33 -18.97
N LYS A 3 -17.24 -1.81 -20.20
CA LYS A 3 -16.04 -1.27 -20.86
C LYS A 3 -16.06 0.24 -20.73
N GLN A 4 -14.90 0.85 -20.47
CA GLN A 4 -14.75 2.30 -20.49
C GLN A 4 -14.60 2.72 -21.96
N THR A 5 -15.50 3.55 -22.48
CA THR A 5 -15.52 3.95 -23.90
C THR A 5 -14.94 5.34 -24.16
N SER A 6 -14.97 6.25 -23.19
CA SER A 6 -14.43 7.62 -23.26
C SER A 6 -12.93 7.69 -23.56
N SER A 7 -12.46 8.79 -24.15
CA SER A 7 -11.03 9.10 -24.34
C SER A 7 -10.26 9.22 -23.01
N ILE A 8 -10.97 9.53 -21.92
CA ILE A 8 -10.45 9.50 -20.56
C ILE A 8 -10.78 8.15 -19.93
N LYS A 9 -9.75 7.40 -19.53
CA LYS A 9 -9.89 6.12 -18.84
C LYS A 9 -9.46 6.27 -17.39
N ALA A 10 -10.08 5.55 -16.47
CA ALA A 10 -9.68 5.48 -15.07
C ALA A 10 -9.01 4.15 -14.75
N VAL A 11 -8.06 4.18 -13.82
CA VAL A 11 -7.50 3.02 -13.12
C VAL A 11 -7.47 3.35 -11.63
N GLY A 12 -8.13 2.55 -10.82
CA GLY A 12 -8.28 2.83 -9.39
C GLY A 12 -9.58 2.27 -8.83
N THR A 13 -9.86 2.55 -7.56
CA THR A 13 -11.14 2.22 -6.94
C THR A 13 -11.72 3.49 -6.37
N VAL A 14 -12.95 3.78 -6.76
CA VAL A 14 -13.76 4.87 -6.23
C VAL A 14 -15.03 4.24 -5.72
N GLU A 15 -15.30 4.42 -4.43
CA GLU A 15 -16.44 3.83 -3.74
C GLU A 15 -16.61 2.31 -4.00
N LYS A 16 -17.69 1.93 -4.70
CA LYS A 16 -18.06 0.54 -5.02
C LYS A 16 -17.62 0.11 -6.42
N LEU A 17 -16.95 0.97 -7.19
CA LEU A 17 -16.49 0.70 -8.54
C LEU A 17 -14.98 0.57 -8.59
N ASN A 18 -14.51 -0.48 -9.26
CA ASN A 18 -13.11 -0.71 -9.52
C ASN A 18 -12.86 -0.62 -11.03
N PHE A 19 -11.99 0.33 -11.40
CA PHE A 19 -11.53 0.58 -12.75
C PHE A 19 -10.15 -0.05 -12.95
N TYR A 20 -10.02 -0.90 -13.97
CA TYR A 20 -8.79 -1.67 -14.18
C TYR A 20 -8.55 -1.93 -15.67
N LYS A 21 -7.29 -2.25 -16.00
CA LYS A 21 -6.87 -2.63 -17.36
C LYS A 21 -6.67 -4.14 -17.43
N GLU A 22 -7.31 -4.79 -18.40
CA GLU A 22 -7.18 -6.22 -18.66
C GLU A 22 -6.94 -6.47 -20.15
N LYS A 23 -5.83 -7.13 -20.49
CA LYS A 23 -5.46 -7.46 -21.88
C LYS A 23 -5.52 -6.27 -22.85
N GLY A 24 -5.16 -5.08 -22.37
CA GLY A 24 -5.16 -3.85 -23.17
C GLY A 24 -6.48 -3.07 -23.17
N GLU A 25 -7.57 -3.66 -22.68
CA GLU A 25 -8.87 -2.99 -22.57
C GLU A 25 -9.08 -2.39 -21.18
N TYR A 26 -9.66 -1.18 -21.12
CA TYR A 26 -10.07 -0.54 -19.87
C TYR A 26 -11.50 -0.94 -19.50
N ARG A 27 -11.66 -1.47 -18.29
CA ARG A 27 -12.91 -2.05 -17.79
C ARG A 27 -13.28 -1.45 -16.45
N ALA A 28 -14.55 -1.57 -16.12
CA ALA A 28 -15.08 -1.24 -14.80
C ALA A 28 -15.90 -2.43 -14.27
N ARG A 29 -15.79 -2.68 -12.98
CA ARG A 29 -16.61 -3.68 -12.28
C ARG A 29 -17.03 -3.14 -10.92
N ALA A 30 -18.19 -3.57 -10.45
CA ALA A 30 -18.48 -3.46 -9.03
C ALA A 30 -17.40 -4.22 -8.24
N LYS A 31 -16.93 -3.64 -7.14
CA LYS A 31 -15.90 -4.19 -6.25
C LYS A 31 -16.30 -5.63 -5.89
N THR A 32 -15.60 -6.59 -6.49
CA THR A 32 -15.85 -8.01 -6.29
C THR A 32 -15.05 -8.43 -5.06
N GLY A 33 -15.65 -8.25 -3.88
CA GLY A 33 -14.99 -8.50 -2.60
C GLY A 33 -15.85 -8.04 -1.43
N VAL A 34 -15.49 -8.49 -0.23
CA VAL A 34 -16.10 -8.02 1.02
C VAL A 34 -15.61 -6.59 1.23
N ASP A 35 -16.53 -5.66 1.48
CA ASP A 35 -16.13 -4.29 1.78
C ASP A 35 -15.37 -4.21 3.11
N THR A 36 -14.49 -3.22 3.25
CA THR A 36 -13.68 -3.06 4.47
C THR A 36 -14.57 -2.85 5.70
N GLU A 37 -15.63 -2.06 5.58
CA GLU A 37 -16.58 -1.85 6.67
C GLU A 37 -17.25 -3.17 7.07
N ARG A 38 -17.69 -3.96 6.09
CA ARG A 38 -18.24 -5.29 6.32
C ARG A 38 -17.23 -6.21 6.99
N TYR A 39 -16.00 -6.30 6.49
CA TYR A 39 -14.96 -7.14 7.09
C TYR A 39 -14.68 -6.77 8.55
N LEU A 40 -14.73 -5.49 8.90
CA LEU A 40 -14.48 -5.00 10.25
C LEU A 40 -15.64 -5.29 11.21
N ASN A 41 -16.89 -5.20 10.74
CA ASN A 41 -18.07 -5.23 11.60
C ASN A 41 -18.82 -6.57 11.59
N ASP A 42 -18.81 -7.31 10.48
CA ASP A 42 -19.60 -8.53 10.30
C ASP A 42 -19.02 -9.69 11.15
N ALA A 43 -19.92 -10.39 11.87
CA ALA A 43 -19.59 -11.49 12.76
C ALA A 43 -18.97 -12.69 12.02
N ALA A 44 -19.32 -12.89 10.74
CA ALA A 44 -18.75 -13.96 9.92
C ALA A 44 -17.23 -13.88 9.80
N PHE A 45 -16.65 -12.68 9.93
CA PHE A 45 -15.19 -12.46 9.86
C PHE A 45 -14.49 -12.36 11.22
N ALA A 46 -15.19 -12.57 12.33
CA ALA A 46 -14.61 -12.43 13.68
C ALA A 46 -13.35 -13.30 13.87
N ASN A 47 -13.41 -14.57 13.46
CA ASN A 47 -12.27 -15.50 13.52
C ASN A 47 -11.12 -15.07 12.60
N THR A 48 -11.45 -14.56 11.41
CA THR A 48 -10.44 -14.06 10.46
C THR A 48 -9.73 -12.83 11.01
N ARG A 49 -10.45 -11.90 11.66
CA ARG A 49 -9.88 -10.71 12.31
C ARG A 49 -8.97 -11.11 13.47
N ALA A 50 -9.41 -12.03 14.32
CA ALA A 50 -8.61 -12.53 15.43
C ALA A 50 -7.32 -13.20 14.93
N SER A 51 -7.42 -14.07 13.92
CA SER A 51 -6.26 -14.72 13.29
C SER A 51 -5.31 -13.71 12.65
N SER A 52 -5.83 -12.71 11.95
CA SER A 52 -5.03 -11.63 11.34
C SER A 52 -4.32 -10.78 12.41
N GLY A 53 -4.97 -10.56 13.56
CA GLY A 53 -4.38 -9.93 14.74
C GLY A 53 -3.19 -10.72 15.26
N ARG A 54 -3.38 -12.02 15.52
CA ARG A 54 -2.31 -12.94 15.95
C ARG A 54 -1.16 -12.97 14.96
N PHE A 55 -1.44 -13.10 13.66
CA PHE A 55 -0.41 -13.10 12.62
C PHE A 55 0.41 -11.81 12.63
N GLY A 56 -0.25 -10.66 12.74
CA GLY A 56 0.42 -9.37 12.85
C GLY A 56 1.30 -9.26 14.10
N TRP A 57 0.83 -9.76 15.23
CA TRP A 57 1.58 -9.78 16.49
C TRP A 57 2.79 -10.72 16.43
N SER A 58 2.61 -11.96 15.94
CA SER A 58 3.70 -12.91 15.69
C SER A 58 4.76 -12.34 14.76
N SER A 59 4.37 -11.53 13.76
CA SER A 59 5.31 -10.90 12.85
C SER A 59 6.21 -9.89 13.57
N ILE A 60 5.65 -9.12 14.51
CA ILE A 60 6.41 -8.19 15.36
C ILE A 60 7.43 -8.98 16.19
N LEU A 61 6.99 -9.99 16.96
CA LEU A 61 7.86 -10.80 17.81
C LEU A 61 8.97 -11.50 17.01
N ASN A 62 8.61 -12.14 15.89
CA ASN A 62 9.57 -12.76 14.98
C ASN A 62 10.64 -11.75 14.52
N SER A 63 10.23 -10.55 14.10
CA SER A 63 11.19 -9.54 13.62
C SER A 63 12.20 -9.09 14.69
N LEU A 64 11.81 -9.10 15.97
CA LEU A 64 12.67 -8.70 17.07
C LEU A 64 13.79 -9.72 17.32
N VAL A 65 13.49 -11.02 17.25
CA VAL A 65 14.52 -12.05 17.37
C VAL A 65 15.31 -12.20 16.07
N TYR A 66 14.62 -12.17 14.91
CA TYR A 66 15.23 -12.38 13.59
C TYR A 66 16.27 -11.32 13.23
N ARG A 67 16.25 -10.14 13.87
CA ARG A 67 17.26 -9.10 13.67
C ARG A 67 18.65 -9.53 14.11
N TYR A 68 18.75 -10.43 15.09
CA TYR A 68 20.00 -10.99 15.60
C TYR A 68 20.54 -12.15 14.76
N VAL A 69 19.80 -12.57 13.73
CA VAL A 69 20.29 -13.59 12.78
C VAL A 69 21.44 -13.02 11.97
N MET A 70 22.56 -13.73 11.92
CA MET A 70 23.74 -13.36 11.14
C MET A 70 23.39 -13.21 9.65
N PRO A 71 23.91 -12.19 8.93
CA PRO A 71 23.57 -11.95 7.53
C PRO A 71 23.75 -13.18 6.61
N GLY A 72 24.80 -13.98 6.82
CA GLY A 72 25.07 -15.19 6.04
C GLY A 72 24.07 -16.33 6.26
N CYS A 73 23.28 -16.27 7.34
CA CYS A 73 22.26 -17.29 7.67
C CYS A 73 20.86 -16.88 7.20
N LYS A 74 20.66 -15.62 6.77
CA LYS A 74 19.35 -15.12 6.37
C LYS A 74 18.91 -15.77 5.06
N SER A 75 17.73 -16.38 5.07
CA SER A 75 17.09 -16.96 3.90
C SER A 75 15.57 -16.87 3.99
N GLY A 76 14.90 -16.89 2.84
CA GLY A 76 13.43 -16.89 2.77
C GLY A 76 12.81 -18.09 3.49
N THR A 77 13.47 -19.25 3.41
CA THR A 77 13.07 -20.48 4.10
C THR A 77 13.16 -20.33 5.62
N LEU A 78 14.29 -19.84 6.14
CA LEU A 78 14.47 -19.65 7.59
C LEU A 78 13.48 -18.62 8.14
N SER A 79 13.29 -17.50 7.43
CA SER A 79 12.30 -16.47 7.80
C SER A 79 10.89 -17.06 7.86
N SER A 80 10.50 -17.85 6.86
CA SER A 80 9.19 -18.50 6.81
C SER A 80 9.00 -19.52 7.94
N LEU A 81 10.04 -20.30 8.27
CA LEU A 81 10.00 -21.26 9.38
C LEU A 81 9.87 -20.57 10.73
N CYS A 82 10.69 -19.53 10.97
CA CYS A 82 10.65 -18.75 12.20
C CYS A 82 9.29 -18.07 12.39
N MET A 83 8.73 -17.51 11.30
CA MET A 83 7.39 -16.92 11.29
C MET A 83 6.29 -17.95 11.60
N LYS A 84 6.34 -19.15 11.01
CA LYS A 84 5.39 -20.24 11.31
C LYS A 84 5.45 -20.65 12.78
N LYS A 85 6.66 -20.77 13.33
CA LYS A 85 6.87 -21.12 14.75
C LYS A 85 6.33 -20.04 15.67
N SER A 86 6.61 -18.77 15.37
CA SER A 86 6.06 -17.63 16.13
C SER A 86 4.53 -17.62 16.10
N PHE A 87 3.93 -17.85 14.93
CA PHE A 87 2.47 -17.91 14.79
C PHE A 87 1.85 -19.06 15.57
N ALA A 88 2.45 -20.25 15.53
CA ALA A 88 1.98 -21.40 16.31
C ALA A 88 2.00 -21.11 17.81
N LEU A 89 3.11 -20.57 18.34
CA LEU A 89 3.26 -20.27 19.77
C LEU A 89 2.26 -19.20 20.25
N VAL A 90 2.06 -18.14 19.48
CA VAL A 90 1.05 -17.10 19.79
C VAL A 90 -0.36 -17.68 19.72
N ASN A 91 -0.63 -18.58 18.78
CA ASN A 91 -1.93 -19.22 18.66
C ASN A 91 -2.23 -20.21 19.81
N GLU A 92 -1.19 -20.81 20.40
CA GLU A 92 -1.25 -21.63 21.63
C GLU A 92 -1.46 -20.79 22.90
N GLY A 93 -1.35 -19.46 22.83
CA GLY A 93 -1.50 -18.57 23.98
C GLY A 93 -0.26 -18.52 24.88
N ILE A 94 0.91 -18.86 24.34
CA ILE A 94 2.20 -18.71 25.05
C ILE A 94 2.49 -17.22 25.26
N SER A 95 3.04 -16.86 26.42
CA SER A 95 3.41 -15.47 26.73
C SER A 95 4.48 -14.94 25.78
N ASP A 96 4.46 -13.63 25.49
CA ASP A 96 5.38 -13.04 24.51
C ASP A 96 6.86 -13.25 24.87
N GLU A 97 7.17 -13.19 26.16
CA GLU A 97 8.50 -13.49 26.72
C GLU A 97 8.95 -14.90 26.32
N GLU A 98 8.09 -15.89 26.52
CA GLU A 98 8.37 -17.28 26.21
C GLU A 98 8.37 -17.55 24.69
N VAL A 99 7.55 -16.83 23.92
CA VAL A 99 7.63 -16.84 22.45
C VAL A 99 9.01 -16.38 21.99
N LEU A 100 9.49 -15.25 22.51
CA LEU A 100 10.80 -14.69 22.17
C LEU A 100 11.94 -15.66 22.53
N ARG A 101 11.90 -16.27 23.74
CA ARG A 101 12.86 -17.31 24.15
C ARG A 101 12.84 -18.52 23.23
N ARG A 102 11.66 -19.08 22.92
CA ARG A 102 11.56 -20.27 22.04
C ARG A 102 11.99 -20.00 20.61
N LEU A 103 11.85 -18.76 20.13
CA LEU A 103 12.39 -18.35 18.84
C LEU A 103 13.91 -18.20 18.90
N HIS A 104 14.43 -17.60 19.97
CA HIS A 104 15.87 -17.50 20.22
C HIS A 104 16.50 -18.90 20.27
N SER A 105 16.04 -19.80 21.14
CA SER A 105 16.56 -21.16 21.26
C SER A 105 16.49 -21.95 19.94
N PHE A 106 15.46 -21.72 19.13
CA PHE A 106 15.38 -22.33 17.80
C PHE A 106 16.48 -21.82 16.87
N LEU A 107 16.68 -20.51 16.77
CA LEU A 107 17.71 -19.93 15.91
C LEU A 107 19.13 -20.21 16.44
N ASP A 108 19.29 -20.29 17.76
CA ASP A 108 20.52 -20.66 18.45
C ASP A 108 20.90 -22.12 18.16
N SER A 109 19.93 -23.04 18.18
CA SER A 109 20.16 -24.45 17.80
C SER A 109 20.65 -24.63 16.36
N LEU A 110 20.38 -23.64 15.50
CA LEU A 110 20.86 -23.58 14.13
C LEU A 110 22.19 -22.83 14.00
N HIS A 111 22.77 -22.36 15.11
CA HIS A 111 24.01 -21.58 15.17
C HIS A 111 23.94 -20.33 14.27
N CYS A 112 22.75 -19.70 14.20
CA CYS A 112 22.47 -18.60 13.27
C CYS A 112 22.44 -17.23 13.95
N LEU A 113 22.61 -17.14 15.27
CA LEU A 113 22.51 -15.90 16.05
C LEU A 113 23.87 -15.25 16.29
N ALA A 114 23.87 -13.92 16.33
CA ALA A 114 25.03 -13.09 16.67
C ALA A 114 25.06 -12.69 18.16
N ILE A 115 24.06 -13.09 18.94
CA ILE A 115 23.89 -12.74 20.36
C ILE A 115 23.86 -14.03 21.19
N SER A 116 24.45 -13.99 22.39
CA SER A 116 24.40 -15.11 23.32
C SER A 116 23.04 -15.17 24.02
N ALA A 117 22.70 -16.32 24.62
CA ALA A 117 21.49 -16.45 25.42
C ALA A 117 21.48 -15.48 26.62
N GLU A 118 22.63 -15.24 27.25
CA GLU A 118 22.76 -14.31 28.37
C GLU A 118 22.49 -12.87 27.94
N ASP A 119 23.11 -12.42 26.84
CA ASP A 119 22.89 -11.08 26.29
C ASP A 119 21.44 -10.90 25.80
N PHE A 120 20.84 -11.96 25.26
CA PHE A 120 19.45 -11.93 24.83
C PHE A 120 18.49 -11.74 25.99
N GLU A 121 18.69 -12.44 27.12
CA GLU A 121 17.89 -12.24 28.35
C GLU A 121 18.02 -10.82 28.88
N GLN A 122 19.21 -10.21 28.82
CA GLN A 122 19.38 -8.80 29.19
C GLN A 122 18.59 -7.85 28.27
N CYS A 123 18.48 -8.19 26.98
CA CYS A 123 17.71 -7.41 26.00
C CYS A 123 16.19 -7.62 26.10
N LEU A 124 15.73 -8.75 26.67
CA LEU A 124 14.34 -9.18 26.63
C LEU A 124 13.32 -8.13 27.12
N PRO A 125 13.55 -7.40 28.24
CA PRO A 125 12.63 -6.34 28.67
C PRO A 125 12.53 -5.19 27.67
N ALA A 126 13.62 -4.86 26.96
CA ALA A 126 13.61 -3.83 25.94
C ALA A 126 12.87 -4.28 24.68
N LEU A 127 13.01 -5.56 24.30
CA LEU A 127 12.29 -6.15 23.17
C LEU A 127 10.77 -6.16 23.40
N LEU A 128 10.32 -6.50 24.61
CA LEU A 128 8.89 -6.47 24.96
C LEU A 128 8.31 -5.06 24.84
N ARG A 129 9.00 -4.04 25.39
CA ARG A 129 8.60 -2.63 25.22
C ARG A 129 8.56 -2.20 23.76
N GLU A 130 9.52 -2.65 22.95
CA GLU A 130 9.52 -2.36 21.51
C GLU A 130 8.35 -3.05 20.79
N ALA A 131 7.98 -4.27 21.18
CA ALA A 131 6.83 -4.97 20.62
C ALA A 131 5.53 -4.21 20.87
N GLU A 132 5.30 -3.80 22.11
CA GLU A 132 4.14 -3.01 22.52
C GLU A 132 4.07 -1.68 21.74
N ALA A 133 5.17 -0.95 21.67
CA ALA A 133 5.24 0.32 20.93
C ALA A 133 4.90 0.14 19.44
N ARG A 134 5.40 -0.93 18.80
CA ARG A 134 5.11 -1.22 17.39
C ARG A 134 3.63 -1.55 17.15
N GLU A 135 2.97 -2.22 18.08
CA GLU A 135 1.54 -2.50 17.95
C GLU A 135 0.70 -1.24 18.18
N GLN A 136 1.08 -0.37 19.13
CA GLN A 136 0.45 0.93 19.31
C GLN A 136 0.59 1.81 18.07
N ASP A 137 1.78 1.90 17.49
CA ASP A 137 2.04 2.64 16.25
C ASP A 137 1.20 2.12 15.07
N LYS A 138 1.07 0.79 14.96
CA LYS A 138 0.24 0.15 13.94
C LYS A 138 -1.24 0.49 14.13
N GLN A 139 -1.73 0.51 15.37
CA GLN A 139 -3.09 0.95 15.69
C GLN A 139 -3.30 2.44 15.36
N ALA A 140 -2.31 3.30 15.63
CA ALA A 140 -2.36 4.71 15.29
C ALA A 140 -2.39 4.94 13.76
N ARG A 141 -1.57 4.21 12.99
CA ARG A 141 -1.56 4.27 11.52
C ARG A 141 -2.89 3.84 10.90
N ARG A 142 -3.58 2.83 11.47
CA ARG A 142 -4.89 2.37 11.01
C ARG A 142 -5.99 3.44 11.11
N LYS A 143 -5.88 4.37 12.07
CA LYS A 143 -6.87 5.46 12.24
C LYS A 143 -6.79 6.54 11.17
N LYS A 144 -5.68 6.65 10.43
CA LYS A 144 -5.56 7.63 9.35
C LYS A 144 -6.36 7.15 8.13
N LYS A 145 -7.42 7.89 7.76
CA LYS A 145 -8.20 7.65 6.54
C LYS A 145 -7.25 7.80 5.35
N LYS A 146 -7.13 6.74 4.53
CA LYS A 146 -6.45 6.87 3.24
C LYS A 146 -7.44 7.48 2.27
N ASN A 147 -7.08 8.58 1.63
CA ASN A 147 -7.86 9.13 0.54
C ASN A 147 -7.92 8.09 -0.59
N GLU A 148 -9.07 7.96 -1.23
CA GLU A 148 -9.22 7.10 -2.39
C GLU A 148 -8.35 7.66 -3.51
N LYS A 149 -7.54 6.79 -4.12
CA LYS A 149 -6.61 7.17 -5.17
C LYS A 149 -7.11 6.66 -6.52
N ILE A 150 -7.26 7.58 -7.46
CA ILE A 150 -7.65 7.28 -8.83
C ILE A 150 -6.63 7.88 -9.81
N THR A 151 -6.23 7.09 -10.80
CA THR A 151 -5.37 7.55 -11.88
C THR A 151 -6.19 7.64 -13.16
N PHE A 152 -6.28 8.83 -13.73
CA PHE A 152 -6.88 9.07 -15.03
C PHE A 152 -5.82 8.95 -16.12
N ILE A 153 -6.19 8.32 -17.22
CA ILE A 153 -5.36 8.06 -18.39
C ILE A 153 -6.05 8.74 -19.57
N ILE A 154 -5.41 9.76 -20.11
CA ILE A 154 -5.96 10.61 -21.18
C ILE A 154 -5.29 10.22 -22.49
N SER A 155 -6.07 9.67 -23.44
CA SER A 155 -5.55 9.25 -24.74
C SER A 155 -5.69 10.29 -25.85
N GLU A 156 -6.57 11.27 -25.66
CA GLU A 156 -6.86 12.34 -26.64
C GLU A 156 -7.01 13.67 -25.90
N PRO A 157 -6.85 14.83 -26.57
CA PRO A 157 -7.11 16.13 -25.95
C PRO A 157 -8.50 16.16 -25.26
N PRO A 158 -8.57 16.47 -23.95
CA PRO A 158 -9.83 16.54 -23.22
C PRO A 158 -10.68 17.68 -23.78
N THR A 159 -11.98 17.43 -23.88
CA THR A 159 -12.97 18.41 -24.33
C THR A 159 -13.18 19.50 -23.28
N GLU A 160 -13.88 20.58 -23.63
CA GLU A 160 -14.21 21.62 -22.64
C GLU A 160 -15.09 21.08 -21.50
N GLU A 161 -16.00 20.16 -21.80
CA GLU A 161 -16.84 19.49 -20.79
C GLU A 161 -15.98 18.66 -19.82
N ASP A 162 -14.97 17.93 -20.34
CA ASP A 162 -14.04 17.17 -19.51
C ASP A 162 -13.23 18.10 -18.58
N LYS A 163 -12.79 19.26 -19.09
CA LYS A 163 -12.04 20.26 -18.31
C LYS A 163 -12.90 20.84 -17.19
N GLU A 164 -14.15 21.17 -17.47
CA GLU A 164 -15.09 21.69 -16.47
C GLU A 164 -15.36 20.66 -15.37
N LEU A 165 -15.54 19.38 -15.73
CA LEU A 165 -15.69 18.29 -14.77
C LEU A 165 -14.48 18.18 -13.83
N PHE A 166 -13.26 18.22 -14.37
CA PHE A 166 -12.03 18.17 -13.57
C PHE A 166 -11.78 19.42 -12.74
N MET A 167 -12.41 20.55 -13.04
CA MET A 167 -12.33 21.76 -12.21
C MET A 167 -13.33 21.74 -11.06
N ASN A 168 -14.48 21.08 -11.24
CA ASN A 168 -15.61 21.14 -10.29
C ASN A 168 -15.68 19.94 -9.33
N GLU A 169 -15.21 18.75 -9.72
CA GLU A 169 -15.38 17.50 -8.93
C GLU A 169 -14.04 16.92 -8.40
N SER A 170 -12.95 17.67 -8.50
CA SER A 170 -11.58 17.18 -8.28
C SER A 170 -11.10 17.11 -6.82
N ASP A 171 -11.87 17.66 -5.87
CA ASP A 171 -11.44 17.77 -4.48
C ASP A 171 -11.83 16.56 -3.62
N ASP A 172 -12.73 15.71 -4.12
CA ASP A 172 -13.23 14.55 -3.37
C ASP A 172 -12.25 13.36 -3.34
N PHE A 173 -11.26 13.33 -4.25
CA PHE A 173 -10.35 12.20 -4.40
C PHE A 173 -8.88 12.64 -4.56
N ASP A 174 -7.95 11.81 -4.07
CA ASP A 174 -6.52 11.98 -4.31
C ASP A 174 -6.19 11.41 -5.70
N TRP A 175 -6.31 12.24 -6.75
CA TRP A 175 -6.18 11.77 -8.13
C TRP A 175 -4.92 12.24 -8.86
N GLN A 176 -4.55 11.47 -9.88
CA GLN A 176 -3.37 11.69 -10.71
C GLN A 176 -3.70 11.49 -12.19
N VAL A 177 -2.94 12.10 -13.10
CA VAL A 177 -3.17 12.02 -14.55
C VAL A 177 -1.93 11.52 -15.28
N VAL A 178 -2.18 10.65 -16.26
CA VAL A 178 -1.21 10.15 -17.23
C VAL A 178 -1.74 10.44 -18.63
N PHE A 179 -1.03 11.26 -19.41
CA PHE A 179 -1.28 11.38 -20.84
C PHE A 179 -0.68 10.14 -21.51
N ALA A 180 -1.40 9.46 -22.40
CA ALA A 180 -0.97 8.16 -22.93
C ALA A 180 -1.37 7.95 -24.40
N GLY A 181 -1.42 9.04 -25.15
CA GLY A 181 -1.77 9.07 -26.57
C GLY A 181 -0.86 9.97 -27.40
N GLU A 182 -1.19 10.15 -28.67
CA GLU A 182 -0.48 11.06 -29.57
C GLU A 182 -1.08 12.46 -29.46
N PHE A 183 -0.32 13.38 -28.89
CA PHE A 183 -0.70 14.78 -28.73
C PHE A 183 0.09 15.66 -29.72
N PRO A 184 -0.51 16.77 -30.21
CA PRO A 184 0.22 17.78 -30.96
C PRO A 184 1.49 18.24 -30.22
N LYS A 185 2.56 18.56 -30.95
CA LYS A 185 3.85 19.00 -30.37
C LYS A 185 3.73 20.29 -29.54
N ASP A 186 2.70 21.04 -29.84
CA ASP A 186 2.31 22.34 -29.31
C ASP A 186 1.10 22.26 -28.37
N TYR A 187 0.68 21.04 -28.00
CA TYR A 187 -0.39 20.83 -27.04
C TYR A 187 0.00 21.35 -25.65
N GLU A 188 -0.84 22.22 -25.10
CA GLU A 188 -0.68 22.83 -23.78
C GLU A 188 -1.53 22.07 -22.77
N ILE A 189 -0.94 21.67 -21.65
CA ILE A 189 -1.66 20.90 -20.63
C ILE A 189 -2.51 21.87 -19.79
N PRO A 190 -3.83 21.63 -19.65
CA PRO A 190 -4.68 22.44 -18.80
C PRO A 190 -4.17 22.53 -17.36
N ILE A 191 -4.28 23.71 -16.75
CA ILE A 191 -3.77 23.98 -15.40
C ILE A 191 -4.42 23.11 -14.31
N CYS A 192 -5.64 22.63 -14.53
CA CYS A 192 -6.32 21.70 -13.64
C CYS A 192 -5.54 20.39 -13.41
N PHE A 193 -4.67 20.02 -14.35
CA PHE A 193 -3.79 18.85 -14.24
C PHE A 193 -2.40 19.17 -13.66
N ALA A 194 -2.06 20.44 -13.44
CA ALA A 194 -0.75 20.86 -12.96
C ALA A 194 -0.44 20.24 -11.58
N GLY A 195 0.77 19.72 -11.41
CA GLY A 195 1.22 19.08 -10.16
C GLY A 195 0.70 17.66 -9.92
N ARG A 196 -0.25 17.15 -10.74
CA ARG A 196 -0.83 15.79 -10.64
C ARG A 196 -0.37 14.84 -11.76
N ILE A 197 0.61 15.26 -12.55
CA ILE A 197 1.15 14.53 -13.71
C ILE A 197 2.22 13.53 -13.27
N ILE A 198 2.13 12.28 -13.73
CA ILE A 198 3.16 11.25 -13.53
C ILE A 198 3.76 10.83 -14.87
N ASP A 199 5.09 10.84 -14.94
CA ASP A 199 5.87 10.47 -16.14
C ASP A 199 6.05 8.94 -16.29
N GLU A 200 6.03 8.20 -15.17
CA GLU A 200 6.34 6.77 -15.14
C GLU A 200 5.08 5.88 -15.03
N PHE A 201 4.33 5.70 -16.12
CA PHE A 201 3.37 4.59 -16.20
C PHE A 201 3.95 3.41 -16.98
N ARG A 202 4.01 2.23 -16.34
CA ARG A 202 4.49 0.99 -16.98
C ARG A 202 3.63 0.65 -18.21
N GLY A 203 4.17 0.93 -19.39
CA GLY A 203 3.61 0.49 -20.67
C GLY A 203 3.33 1.58 -21.70
N LEU A 204 3.55 2.88 -21.39
CA LEU A 204 3.45 3.98 -22.36
C LEU A 204 4.55 5.00 -22.09
N LYS A 205 5.51 5.12 -23.02
CA LYS A 205 6.46 6.23 -23.05
C LYS A 205 5.71 7.45 -23.59
N THR A 206 5.13 8.28 -22.73
CA THR A 206 4.87 9.66 -23.16
C THR A 206 6.18 10.41 -23.18
N VAL A 207 6.54 10.89 -24.37
CA VAL A 207 7.64 11.84 -24.53
C VAL A 207 7.14 13.22 -24.14
N LEU A 208 6.78 13.43 -22.87
CA LEU A 208 6.69 14.78 -22.32
C LEU A 208 8.09 15.16 -21.86
N LYS A 209 8.95 15.52 -22.83
CA LYS A 209 10.27 16.07 -22.54
C LYS A 209 10.08 17.41 -21.83
N ARG A 210 10.13 17.34 -20.49
CA ARG A 210 10.12 18.42 -19.49
C ARG A 210 8.74 18.94 -19.07
N PRO A 211 8.39 18.84 -17.77
CA PRO A 211 7.08 19.22 -17.23
C PRO A 211 6.86 20.72 -17.02
N ARG A 212 7.73 21.61 -17.53
CA ARG A 212 7.78 23.02 -17.09
C ARG A 212 7.53 24.11 -18.13
N GLU A 213 7.47 23.82 -19.42
CA GLU A 213 7.61 24.91 -20.41
C GLU A 213 6.33 25.41 -21.09
N LYS A 214 5.15 24.83 -20.86
CA LYS A 214 3.89 25.37 -21.42
C LYS A 214 2.64 25.09 -20.55
N ILE A 215 2.63 25.61 -19.33
CA ILE A 215 1.40 25.77 -18.56
C ILE A 215 0.88 27.17 -18.91
N ARG A 216 -0.30 27.30 -19.52
CA ARG A 216 -0.96 28.61 -19.64
C ARG A 216 -1.75 28.90 -18.39
N ASP A 217 -1.39 29.99 -17.72
CA ASP A 217 -2.20 30.64 -16.70
C ASP A 217 -3.41 31.30 -17.37
N GLU A 218 -4.54 30.63 -17.32
CA GLU A 218 -5.87 31.22 -17.54
C GLU A 218 -6.68 30.78 -16.31
N TRP A 219 -6.86 31.52 -15.21
CA TRP A 219 -6.75 32.94 -14.87
C TRP A 219 -6.49 33.09 -13.34
N VAL A 220 -5.71 34.08 -12.90
CA VAL A 220 -6.05 35.15 -11.91
C VAL A 220 -4.82 36.09 -11.80
N PRO A 221 -4.85 37.33 -12.32
CA PRO A 221 -4.06 38.40 -11.74
C PRO A 221 -4.61 38.71 -10.33
N MET A 222 -3.74 38.60 -9.32
CA MET A 222 -3.98 39.11 -7.97
C MET A 222 -3.85 40.64 -8.00
N GLU A 223 -4.97 41.35 -7.86
CA GLU A 223 -5.02 42.61 -7.10
C GLU A 223 -5.62 42.33 -5.72
#